data_AF-A0A7R9URP3-F1
#
_entry.id   AF-A0A7R9URP3-F1
#
_cell.length_a   1.000
_cell.length_b   1.000
_cell.length_c   1.000
_cell.angle_alpha   90.00
_cell.angle_beta   90.00
_cell.angle_gamma   90.00
#
_symmetry.space_group_name_H-M   'P 1'
#
loop_
_entity.id
_entity.type
_entity.pdbx_description
1 polymer ?
#
loop_
_entity_poly.entity_id
_entity_poly.type
_entity_poly.pdbx_seq_one_letter_code
_entity_poly.pdbx_strand_id
1 'polypeptide(L)'
;MKRQMVHDVQAWMEATICAPIGGESLQEGLRDGVVLCRLANTIRPGVVPRVHQPGNAFKQMENISSFLAACAAHFGLAERELFMPVDLHDGKNIPAVVTTLHALAQW
;
A
#
# COMPACT_ATOMS: atom_id res chain seq x y z
N MET A 1 -4.15 -3.30 -20.97
CA MET A 1 -4.95 -3.55 -19.76
C MET A 1 -4.13 -3.42 -18.47
N LYS A 2 -3.11 -4.25 -18.21
CA LYS A 2 -2.34 -4.20 -16.93
C LYS A 2 -1.63 -2.87 -16.61
N ARG A 3 -1.09 -2.16 -17.61
CA ARG A 3 -0.43 -0.86 -17.37
C ARG A 3 -1.39 0.26 -16.98
N GLN A 4 -2.62 0.24 -17.51
CA GLN A 4 -3.61 1.29 -17.21
C GLN A 4 -3.97 1.28 -15.74
N MET A 5 -4.25 0.09 -15.19
CA MET A 5 -4.60 -0.08 -13.78
C MET A 5 -3.49 0.42 -12.83
N VAL A 6 -2.22 0.23 -13.17
CA VAL A 6 -1.10 0.75 -12.36
C VAL A 6 -1.14 2.28 -12.30
N HIS A 7 -1.34 2.94 -13.44
CA HIS A 7 -1.45 4.39 -13.50
C HIS A 7 -2.69 4.90 -12.75
N ASP A 8 -3.84 4.24 -12.92
CA ASP A 8 -5.09 4.63 -12.26
C ASP A 8 -4.96 4.52 -10.74
N VAL A 9 -4.38 3.43 -10.25
CA VAL A 9 -4.10 3.22 -8.82
C VAL A 9 -3.12 4.27 -8.30
N GLN A 10 -2.02 4.52 -9.01
CA GLN A 10 -1.04 5.52 -8.58
C GLN A 10 -1.68 6.91 -8.49
N ALA A 11 -2.41 7.34 -9.52
CA ALA A 11 -3.09 8.62 -9.54
C ALA A 11 -4.11 8.76 -8.40
N TRP A 12 -4.89 7.70 -8.13
CA TRP A 12 -5.83 7.66 -7.01
C TRP A 12 -5.12 7.80 -5.66
N MET A 13 -4.02 7.07 -5.46
CA MET A 13 -3.24 7.17 -4.21
C MET A 13 -2.69 8.58 -4.00
N GLU A 14 -2.08 9.16 -5.04
CA GLU A 14 -1.48 10.51 -4.98
C GLU A 14 -2.52 11.59 -4.70
N ALA A 15 -3.70 11.49 -5.33
CA ALA A 15 -4.83 12.35 -5.05
C ALA A 15 -5.34 12.18 -3.61
N THR A 16 -5.40 10.95 -3.11
CA THR A 16 -5.87 10.64 -1.75
C THR A 16 -4.92 11.19 -0.70
N ILE A 17 -3.61 11.03 -0.85
CA ILE A 17 -2.60 11.50 0.13
C ILE A 17 -2.16 12.96 -0.11
N CYS A 18 -2.66 13.60 -1.16
CA CYS A 18 -2.26 14.93 -1.64
C CYS A 18 -0.73 15.07 -1.80
N ALA A 19 -0.06 14.04 -2.29
CA ALA A 19 1.38 14.02 -2.50
C ALA A 19 1.77 12.97 -3.56
N PRO A 20 2.86 13.19 -4.32
CA PRO A 20 3.34 12.19 -5.27
C PRO A 20 3.87 10.95 -4.55
N ILE A 21 3.73 9.78 -5.18
CA ILE A 21 4.45 8.57 -4.77
C ILE A 21 5.88 8.74 -5.29
N GLY A 22 6.85 8.84 -4.39
CA GLY A 22 8.27 8.99 -4.76
C GLY A 22 8.84 7.76 -5.46
N GLY A 23 10.07 7.84 -5.96
CA GLY A 23 10.76 6.73 -6.63
C GLY A 23 10.53 6.68 -8.15
N GLU A 24 11.26 5.81 -8.85
CA GLU A 24 11.15 5.64 -10.30
C GLU A 24 10.04 4.64 -10.68
N SER A 25 9.57 3.85 -9.71
CA SER A 25 8.48 2.90 -9.87
C SER A 25 7.55 2.87 -8.66
N LEU A 26 6.31 2.39 -8.87
CA LEU A 26 5.34 2.18 -7.81
C LEU A 26 5.89 1.26 -6.70
N GLN A 27 6.70 0.26 -7.05
CA GLN A 27 7.35 -0.60 -6.06
C GLN A 27 8.28 0.22 -5.16
N GLU A 28 9.17 1.01 -5.75
CA GLU A 28 10.17 1.77 -5.00
C GLU A 28 9.54 2.77 -4.03
N GLY A 29 8.52 3.50 -4.50
CA GLY A 29 7.81 4.48 -3.68
C GLY A 29 7.01 3.91 -2.52
N LEU A 30 6.62 2.63 -2.61
CA LEU A 30 5.82 1.97 -1.60
C LEU A 30 6.64 0.98 -0.74
N ARG A 31 7.90 0.73 -1.10
CA ARG A 31 8.73 -0.36 -0.56
C ARG A 31 8.86 -0.34 0.96
N ASP A 32 8.92 0.84 1.57
CA ASP A 32 9.08 1.00 3.02
C ASP A 32 7.76 0.93 3.81
N GLY A 33 6.62 0.85 3.11
CA GLY A 33 5.27 0.79 3.66
C GLY A 33 4.76 2.10 4.28
N VAL A 34 5.54 3.18 4.33
CA VAL A 34 5.12 4.44 4.98
C VAL A 34 3.97 5.09 4.23
N VAL A 35 4.08 5.15 2.90
CA VAL A 35 3.03 5.70 2.03
C VAL A 35 1.75 4.88 2.13
N LEU A 36 1.85 3.55 2.25
CA LEU A 36 0.70 2.66 2.44
C LEU A 36 -0.02 2.94 3.77
N CYS A 37 0.72 3.04 4.87
CA CYS A 37 0.14 3.36 6.18
C CYS A 37 -0.49 4.75 6.19
N ARG A 38 0.14 5.73 5.54
CA ARG A 38 -0.42 7.07 5.37
C ARG A 38 -1.72 7.03 4.58
N LEU A 39 -1.76 6.30 3.47
CA LEU A 39 -2.97 6.14 2.65
C LEU A 39 -4.13 5.60 3.49
N ALA A 40 -3.91 4.50 4.23
CA ALA A 40 -4.93 3.92 5.10
C ALA A 40 -5.43 4.94 6.15
N ASN A 41 -4.52 5.66 6.80
CA ASN A 41 -4.88 6.68 7.79
C ASN A 41 -5.56 7.92 7.17
N THR A 42 -5.31 8.23 5.90
CA THR A 42 -6.03 9.31 5.21
C THR A 42 -7.47 8.90 4.88
N ILE A 43 -7.69 7.66 4.42
CA ILE A 43 -9.03 7.12 4.14
C ILE A 43 -9.84 7.02 5.45
N ARG A 44 -9.20 6.49 6.50
CA ARG A 44 -9.82 6.35 7.82
C ARG A 44 -8.79 6.69 8.92
N PRO A 45 -8.95 7.82 9.62
CA PRO A 45 -7.98 8.24 10.63
C PRO A 45 -7.74 7.20 11.73
N GLY A 46 -6.47 6.89 11.98
CA GLY A 46 -6.00 6.09 13.12
C GLY A 46 -6.07 4.57 12.95
N VAL A 47 -6.40 4.05 11.76
CA VAL A 47 -6.45 2.59 11.51
C VAL A 47 -5.07 1.94 11.52
N VAL A 48 -4.01 2.70 11.23
CA VAL A 48 -2.62 2.28 11.45
C VAL A 48 -2.04 3.16 12.57
N PRO A 49 -2.07 2.72 13.84
CA PRO A 49 -1.74 3.57 14.98
C PRO A 49 -0.26 3.90 15.09
N ARG A 50 0.62 3.05 14.55
CA ARG A 50 2.07 3.26 14.55
C ARG A 50 2.60 3.09 13.13
N VAL A 51 3.25 4.14 12.63
CA VAL A 51 4.00 4.11 11.38
C VAL A 51 5.47 4.28 11.70
N HIS A 52 6.28 3.30 11.32
CA HIS A 52 7.72 3.35 11.49
C HIS A 52 8.32 4.25 10.42
N GLN A 53 9.21 5.17 10.81
CA GLN A 53 9.98 5.93 9.84
C GLN A 53 10.85 5.00 8.97
N PRO A 54 11.18 5.41 7.73
CA PRO A 54 12.06 4.66 6.86
C PRO A 54 13.35 4.25 7.59
N GLY A 55 13.74 2.99 7.45
CA GLY A 55 14.83 2.41 8.23
C GLY A 55 15.20 1.01 7.76
N ASN A 56 15.49 0.11 8.71
CA ASN A 56 15.84 -1.28 8.37
C ASN A 56 14.66 -2.07 7.77
N ALA A 57 14.97 -3.16 7.07
CA ALA A 57 13.96 -3.99 6.39
C ALA A 57 12.87 -4.53 7.33
N PHE A 58 13.19 -4.79 8.59
CA PHE A 58 12.20 -5.24 9.58
C PHE A 58 11.08 -4.22 9.78
N LYS A 59 11.44 -2.94 10.01
CA LYS A 59 10.46 -1.85 10.16
C LYS A 59 9.64 -1.62 8.88
N GLN A 60 10.25 -1.79 7.71
CA GLN A 60 9.57 -1.69 6.43
C GLN A 60 8.49 -2.78 6.30
N MET A 61 8.85 -4.03 6.62
CA MET A 61 7.90 -5.15 6.63
C MET A 61 6.79 -4.97 7.68
N GLU A 62 7.09 -4.40 8.85
CA GLU A 62 6.08 -4.06 9.87
C GLU A 62 5.07 -3.03 9.37
N ASN A 63 5.52 -1.98 8.69
CA ASN A 63 4.62 -0.99 8.06
C ASN A 63 3.70 -1.67 7.04
N ILE A 64 4.26 -2.45 6.12
CA ILE A 64 3.48 -3.16 5.10
C ILE A 64 2.45 -4.09 5.75
N SER A 65 2.86 -4.86 6.75
CA SER A 65 1.97 -5.78 7.47
C SER A 65 0.86 -5.03 8.22
N SER A 66 1.17 -3.87 8.80
CA SER A 66 0.19 -3.03 9.48
C SER A 66 -0.86 -2.45 8.53
N PHE A 67 -0.44 -2.03 7.32
CA PHE A 67 -1.36 -1.62 6.27
C PHE A 67 -2.30 -2.77 5.86
N LEU A 68 -1.75 -3.97 5.60
CA LEU A 68 -2.55 -5.14 5.21
C LEU A 68 -3.56 -5.54 6.29
N ALA A 69 -3.16 -5.48 7.56
CA ALA A 69 -4.06 -5.71 8.70
C ALA A 69 -5.18 -4.67 8.74
N ALA A 70 -4.89 -3.39 8.48
CA ALA A 70 -5.91 -2.35 8.40
C ALA A 70 -6.88 -2.58 7.21
N CYS A 71 -6.37 -3.03 6.06
CA CYS A 71 -7.19 -3.44 4.93
C CYS A 71 -8.20 -4.53 5.28
N ALA A 72 -7.76 -5.59 5.94
CA ALA A 72 -8.64 -6.66 6.39
C ALA A 72 -9.67 -6.18 7.43
N ALA A 73 -9.20 -5.47 8.47
CA ALA A 73 -10.01 -5.17 9.65
C ALA A 73 -10.96 -3.98 9.46
N HIS A 74 -10.60 -3.01 8.61
CA HIS A 74 -11.30 -1.73 8.53
C HIS A 74 -11.81 -1.38 7.13
N PHE A 75 -11.25 -2.01 6.09
CA PHE A 75 -11.65 -1.79 4.70
C PHE A 75 -12.34 -3.02 4.07
N GLY A 76 -12.56 -4.10 4.83
CA GLY A 76 -13.37 -5.24 4.38
C GLY A 76 -12.77 -6.05 3.23
N LEU A 77 -11.48 -5.85 2.92
CA LEU A 77 -10.79 -6.64 1.90
C LEU A 77 -10.67 -8.08 2.36
N ALA A 78 -11.04 -9.03 1.49
CA ALA A 78 -10.85 -10.44 1.76
C ALA A 78 -9.37 -10.82 1.70
N GLU A 79 -8.97 -11.88 2.40
CA GLU A 79 -7.57 -12.35 2.44
C GLU A 79 -6.98 -12.61 1.04
N ARG A 80 -7.79 -13.14 0.12
CA ARG A 80 -7.41 -13.37 -1.28
C ARG A 80 -7.10 -12.10 -2.08
N GLU A 81 -7.55 -10.94 -1.60
CA GLU A 81 -7.32 -9.63 -2.22
C GLU A 81 -6.08 -8.96 -1.64
N LEU A 82 -5.49 -9.49 -0.56
CA LEU A 82 -4.29 -8.98 0.08
C LEU A 82 -3.04 -9.59 -0.54
N PHE A 83 -2.05 -8.76 -0.80
CA PHE A 83 -0.70 -9.22 -1.16
C PHE A 83 0.10 -9.62 0.08
N MET A 84 1.21 -10.32 -0.09
CA MET A 84 2.15 -10.64 0.99
C MET A 84 3.28 -9.60 1.06
N PRO A 85 3.83 -9.25 2.25
CA PRO A 85 4.86 -8.21 2.35
C PRO A 85 6.04 -8.32 1.37
N VAL A 86 6.50 -9.55 1.09
CA VAL A 86 7.57 -9.84 0.12
C VAL A 86 7.20 -9.54 -1.34
N ASP A 87 5.90 -9.55 -1.68
CA ASP A 87 5.41 -9.23 -3.02
C ASP A 87 5.76 -7.79 -3.39
N LEU A 88 5.73 -6.89 -2.39
CA LEU A 88 6.12 -5.49 -2.52
C LEU A 88 7.60 -5.28 -2.21
N HIS A 89 8.04 -5.64 -0.99
CA HIS A 89 9.37 -5.26 -0.50
C HIS A 89 10.50 -5.85 -1.36
N ASP A 90 10.34 -7.11 -1.81
CA ASP A 90 11.30 -7.81 -2.67
C ASP A 90 10.85 -7.86 -4.14
N GLY A 91 9.69 -7.27 -4.45
CA GLY A 91 9.12 -7.23 -5.80
C GLY A 91 8.69 -8.58 -6.35
N LYS A 92 8.35 -9.55 -5.48
CA LYS A 92 7.99 -10.91 -5.92
C LYS A 92 6.70 -10.95 -6.74
N ASN A 93 5.75 -10.04 -6.48
CA ASN A 93 4.47 -10.02 -7.18
C ASN A 93 3.79 -8.63 -7.13
N ILE A 94 4.38 -7.64 -7.81
CA ILE A 94 3.80 -6.29 -7.94
C ILE A 94 2.36 -6.29 -8.49
N PRO A 95 1.95 -7.17 -9.42
CA PRO A 95 0.54 -7.26 -9.82
C PRO A 95 -0.44 -7.54 -8.67
N ALA A 96 -0.05 -8.34 -7.66
CA ALA A 96 -0.89 -8.55 -6.47
C ALA A 96 -1.02 -7.26 -5.65
N VAL A 97 0.08 -6.52 -5.48
CA VAL A 97 0.08 -5.21 -4.79
C VAL A 97 -0.91 -4.24 -5.46
N VAL A 98 -0.86 -4.15 -6.79
CA VAL A 98 -1.77 -3.29 -7.58
C VAL A 98 -3.22 -3.76 -7.42
N THR A 99 -3.46 -5.07 -7.38
CA THR A 99 -4.81 -5.63 -7.19
C THR A 99 -5.38 -5.26 -5.82
N THR A 100 -4.60 -5.39 -4.76
CA THR A 100 -5.00 -4.97 -3.40
C THR A 100 -5.32 -3.48 -3.33
N LEU A 101 -4.46 -2.63 -3.92
CA LEU A 101 -4.66 -1.19 -3.94
C LEU A 101 -5.89 -0.80 -4.77
N HIS A 102 -6.14 -1.49 -5.88
CA HIS A 102 -7.33 -1.28 -6.69
C HIS A 102 -8.61 -1.68 -5.96
N ALA A 103 -8.59 -2.79 -5.23
CA ALA A 103 -9.71 -3.20 -4.37
C ALA A 103 -9.97 -2.16 -3.26
N LEU A 104 -8.90 -1.65 -2.63
CA LEU A 104 -9.01 -0.58 -1.63
C LEU A 104 -9.58 0.72 -2.22
N ALA A 105 -9.27 1.06 -3.48
CA ALA A 105 -9.81 2.24 -4.15
C ALA A 105 -11.33 2.18 -4.40
N GLN A 106 -11.93 0.99 -4.28
CA GLN A 106 -13.37 0.75 -4.44
C GLN A 106 -14.11 0.61 -3.10
N TRP A 107 -13.41 0.84 -1.99
CA TRP A 107 -13.95 0.75 -0.63
C TRP A 107 -15.01 1.81 -0.33
#